data_AF-X1KB73-F1
#
_entry.id   AF-X1KB73-F1
#
_cell.length_a   1.000
_cell.length_b   1.000
_cell.length_c   1.000
_cell.angle_alpha   90.00
_cell.angle_beta   90.00
_cell.angle_gamma   90.00
#
_symmetry.space_group_name_H-M   'P 1'
#
loop_
_entity.id
_entity.type
_entity.pdbx_description
1 polymer ?
#
loop_
_entity_poly.entity_id
_entity_poly.type
_entity_poly.pdbx_seq_one_letter_code
_entity_poly.pdbx_strand_id
1 'polypeptide(L)'
;MRDVKEKDHISVAKASGYRGFSVYLDVRVSMLDFVGSVPFELQLRTELQDTWAEREHPLIYKNKRLKIAPMVAKQRIRDKVHKLSDLLYDVDCKFDEIREEVLKVIANNKKL
;
A
#
# COMPACT_ATOMS: atom_id res chain seq x y z
N MET A 1 -23.32 -12.44 6.78
CA MET A 1 -22.03 -11.98 6.22
C MET A 1 -20.97 -12.53 7.17
N ARG A 2 -20.10 -13.44 6.70
CA ARG A 2 -19.00 -13.98 7.51
C ARG A 2 -17.92 -12.90 7.66
N ASP A 3 -17.18 -12.94 8.76
CA ASP A 3 -16.32 -11.87 9.29
C ASP A 3 -15.49 -11.16 8.23
N VAL A 4 -15.74 -9.86 8.05
CA VAL A 4 -14.88 -8.97 7.25
C VAL A 4 -13.78 -8.46 8.18
N LYS A 5 -12.53 -8.72 7.83
CA LYS A 5 -11.38 -8.19 8.58
C LYS A 5 -10.67 -7.15 7.73
N GLU A 6 -10.50 -5.97 8.30
CA GLU A 6 -9.82 -4.86 7.66
C GLU A 6 -8.48 -4.61 8.35
N LYS A 7 -7.47 -4.24 7.56
CA LYS A 7 -6.18 -3.77 8.05
C LYS A 7 -5.82 -2.50 7.31
N ASP A 8 -5.76 -1.41 8.06
CA ASP A 8 -5.29 -0.12 7.56
C ASP A 8 -3.82 0.07 7.92
N HIS A 9 -2.99 0.23 6.88
CA HIS A 9 -1.59 0.62 6.99
C HIS A 9 -1.29 1.85 6.11
N ILE A 10 -2.29 2.60 5.68
CA ILE A 10 -2.10 3.78 4.83
C ILE A 10 -1.45 4.89 5.64
N SER A 11 -2.05 5.29 6.76
CA SER A 11 -1.58 6.40 7.61
C SER A 11 -0.33 6.02 8.40
N VAL A 12 -0.27 4.79 8.91
CA VAL A 12 0.86 4.25 9.66
C VAL A 12 1.41 3.03 8.94
N ALA A 13 2.58 3.20 8.33
CA ALA A 13 3.28 2.13 7.65
C ALA A 13 3.68 0.99 8.61
N LYS A 14 3.83 -0.22 8.08
CA LYS A 14 4.49 -1.31 8.80
C LYS A 14 5.96 -0.98 9.03
N ALA A 15 6.63 -1.72 9.92
CA ALA A 15 8.08 -1.59 10.15
C ALA A 15 8.92 -1.72 8.86
N SER A 16 8.42 -2.45 7.85
CA SER A 16 9.08 -2.55 6.54
C SER A 16 8.97 -1.28 5.68
N GLY A 17 8.09 -0.35 6.03
CA GLY A 17 7.69 0.78 5.21
C GLY A 17 6.43 0.50 4.38
N TYR A 18 5.88 -0.72 4.43
CA TYR A 18 4.69 -1.05 3.63
C TYR A 18 3.47 -0.22 4.05
N ARG A 19 2.81 0.39 3.06
CA ARG A 19 1.53 1.10 3.18
C ARG A 19 0.48 0.49 2.24
N GLY A 20 -0.78 0.56 2.65
CA GLY A 20 -1.91 0.06 1.88
C GLY A 20 -3.03 -0.44 2.79
N PHE A 21 -4.21 -0.60 2.22
CA PHE A 21 -5.39 -1.09 2.93
C PHE A 21 -5.71 -2.51 2.48
N SER A 22 -5.99 -3.41 3.41
CA SER A 22 -6.25 -4.82 3.12
C SER A 22 -7.58 -5.26 3.72
N VAL A 23 -8.43 -5.84 2.89
CA VAL A 23 -9.72 -6.42 3.28
C VAL A 23 -9.67 -7.92 3.06
N TYR A 24 -9.90 -8.68 4.12
CA TYR A 24 -10.02 -10.13 4.07
C TYR A 24 -11.50 -10.49 4.10
N LEU A 25 -11.93 -11.26 3.10
CA LEU A 25 -13.33 -11.59 2.89
C LEU A 25 -13.48 -13.02 2.37
N ASP A 26 -14.59 -13.66 2.74
CA ASP A 26 -14.95 -14.99 2.25
C ASP A 26 -15.93 -14.86 1.09
N VAL A 27 -15.49 -15.21 -0.12
CA VAL A 27 -16.34 -15.17 -1.33
C VAL A 27 -16.89 -16.56 -1.61
N ARG A 28 -18.20 -16.66 -1.81
CA ARG A 28 -18.80 -17.89 -2.32
C ARG A 28 -18.55 -17.98 -3.83
N VAL A 29 -17.83 -19.00 -4.25
CA VAL A 29 -17.54 -19.25 -5.67
C VAL A 29 -18.20 -20.56 -6.08
N SER A 30 -18.78 -20.57 -7.27
CA SER A 30 -19.34 -21.74 -7.93
C SER A 30 -18.58 -21.98 -9.23
N MET A 31 -17.90 -23.11 -9.31
CA MET A 31 -17.20 -23.64 -10.47
C MET A 31 -17.80 -25.00 -10.84
N LEU A 32 -17.46 -25.54 -12.01
CA LEU A 32 -17.98 -26.82 -12.52
C LEU A 32 -17.91 -27.96 -11.49
N ASP A 33 -16.79 -28.06 -10.76
CA ASP A 33 -16.54 -29.16 -9.81
C ASP A 33 -16.53 -28.70 -8.34
N PHE A 34 -16.84 -27.43 -8.06
CA PHE A 34 -16.70 -26.88 -6.71
C PHE A 34 -17.72 -25.78 -6.42
N VAL A 35 -18.45 -25.93 -5.33
CA VAL A 35 -19.26 -24.86 -4.74
C VAL A 35 -18.80 -24.68 -3.30
N GLY A 36 -18.21 -23.54 -2.99
CA GLY A 36 -17.69 -23.29 -1.65
C GLY A 36 -17.29 -21.86 -1.38
N SER A 37 -16.83 -21.62 -0.15
CA SER A 37 -16.30 -20.34 0.29
C SER A 37 -14.79 -20.33 0.08
N VAL A 38 -14.26 -19.30 -0.57
CA VAL A 38 -12.84 -19.11 -0.81
C VAL A 38 -12.41 -17.83 -0.10
N PRO A 39 -11.36 -17.87 0.75
CA PRO A 39 -10.82 -16.67 1.35
C PRO A 39 -10.14 -15.81 0.28
N PHE A 40 -10.44 -14.52 0.28
CA PHE A 40 -9.91 -13.52 -0.64
C PHE A 40 -9.30 -12.35 0.14
N GLU A 41 -8.15 -11.85 -0.31
CA GLU A 41 -7.53 -10.63 0.20
C GLU A 41 -7.58 -9.56 -0.90
N LEU A 42 -8.36 -8.50 -0.67
CA LEU A 42 -8.38 -7.32 -1.52
C LEU A 42 -7.39 -6.29 -0.97
N GLN A 43 -6.46 -5.83 -1.80
CA GLN A 43 -5.50 -4.78 -1.46
C GLN A 43 -5.81 -3.51 -2.25
N LEU A 44 -6.01 -2.41 -1.53
CA LEU A 44 -6.21 -1.08 -2.10
C LEU A 44 -4.96 -0.24 -1.83
N ARG A 45 -4.45 0.39 -2.89
CA ARG A 45 -3.22 1.20 -2.86
C ARG A 45 -3.33 2.40 -3.79
N THR A 46 -2.60 3.46 -3.47
CA THR A 46 -2.29 4.53 -4.43
C THR A 46 -1.22 4.06 -5.42
N GLU A 47 -1.06 4.77 -6.53
CA GLU A 47 -0.03 4.48 -7.53
C GLU A 47 1.39 4.54 -6.92
N LEU A 48 1.64 5.48 -6.01
CA LEU A 48 2.93 5.63 -5.34
C LEU A 48 3.21 4.49 -4.35
N GLN A 49 2.19 4.08 -3.58
CA GLN A 49 2.29 2.91 -2.69
C GLN A 49 2.60 1.64 -3.48
N ASP A 50 1.94 1.45 -4.63
CA ASP A 50 2.16 0.27 -5.47
C ASP A 50 3.55 0.29 -6.11
N THR A 51 3.96 1.42 -6.67
CA THR A 51 5.32 1.64 -7.19
C THR A 51 6.39 1.33 -6.15
N TRP A 52 6.18 1.73 -4.90
CA TRP A 52 7.10 1.41 -3.80
C TRP A 52 7.15 -0.09 -3.53
N ALA A 53 5.99 -0.75 -3.42
CA ALA A 53 5.89 -2.17 -3.09
C ALA A 53 6.51 -3.08 -4.17
N GLU A 54 6.30 -2.76 -5.45
CA GLU A 54 6.88 -3.47 -6.58
C GLU A 54 8.41 -3.40 -6.59
N ARG A 55 8.99 -2.29 -6.13
CA ARG A 55 10.45 -2.06 -6.10
C ARG A 55 11.11 -2.57 -4.82
N GLU A 56 10.46 -2.45 -3.66
CA GLU A 56 11.00 -2.94 -2.38
C GLU A 56 11.21 -4.46 -2.40
N HIS A 57 10.19 -5.19 -2.85
CA HIS A 57 10.18 -6.65 -2.76
C HIS A 57 11.39 -7.33 -3.43
N PRO A 58 11.77 -7.01 -4.69
CA PRO A 58 12.97 -7.59 -5.29
C PRO A 58 14.27 -7.15 -4.59
N LEU A 59 14.34 -5.90 -4.09
CA LEU A 59 15.53 -5.37 -3.43
C LEU A 59 15.80 -6.09 -2.10
N ILE A 60 14.75 -6.31 -1.29
CA ILE A 60 14.87 -6.86 0.05
C ILE A 60 14.79 -8.40 0.07
N TYR A 61 13.86 -9.00 -0.68
CA TYR A 61 13.55 -10.44 -0.53
C TYR A 61 14.25 -11.34 -1.55
N LYS A 62 14.38 -10.91 -2.81
CA LYS A 62 14.97 -11.75 -3.88
C LYS A 62 16.50 -11.74 -3.88
N ASN A 63 17.16 -10.80 -3.19
CA ASN A 63 18.60 -10.66 -3.26
C ASN A 63 19.35 -11.60 -2.28
N LYS A 64 19.83 -12.74 -2.78
CA LYS A 64 20.62 -13.72 -2.01
C LYS A 64 21.88 -13.10 -1.37
N ARG A 65 22.51 -12.10 -2.00
CA ARG A 65 23.70 -11.42 -1.46
C ARG A 65 23.36 -10.53 -0.26
N LEU A 66 22.20 -9.88 -0.29
CA LEU A 66 21.71 -9.11 0.86
C LEU A 66 21.42 -10.03 2.06
N LYS A 67 21.02 -11.29 1.84
CA LYS A 67 20.76 -12.26 2.93
C LYS A 67 22.03 -12.64 3.70
N ILE A 68 23.20 -12.66 3.07
CA ILE A 68 24.48 -12.97 3.73
C ILE A 68 25.26 -11.71 4.16
N ALA A 69 24.77 -10.52 3.83
CA ALA A 69 25.41 -9.26 4.21
C ALA A 69 25.41 -9.05 5.75
N PRO A 70 26.28 -8.18 6.28
CA PRO A 70 26.26 -7.79 7.69
C PRO A 70 24.91 -7.19 8.10
N MET A 71 24.47 -7.48 9.34
CA MET A 71 23.18 -7.03 9.85
C MET A 71 23.00 -5.50 9.79
N VAL A 72 24.04 -4.75 10.12
CA VAL A 72 24.06 -3.27 10.05
C VAL A 72 23.77 -2.77 8.64
N ALA A 73 24.35 -3.41 7.62
CA ALA A 73 24.13 -3.02 6.23
C ALA A 73 22.67 -3.29 5.79
N LYS A 74 22.11 -4.44 6.20
CA LYS A 74 20.70 -4.77 5.93
C LYS A 74 19.75 -3.76 6.59
N GLN A 75 20.03 -3.40 7.84
CA GLN A 75 19.20 -2.46 8.58
C GLN A 75 19.21 -1.08 7.91
N ARG A 76 20.40 -0.56 7.58
CA ARG A 76 20.53 0.72 6.87
C ARG A 76 19.77 0.75 5.55
N ILE A 77 19.74 -0.36 4.81
CA ILE A 77 18.98 -0.47 3.55
C ILE A 77 17.48 -0.44 3.84
N ARG A 78 17.00 -1.23 4.81
CA ARG A 78 15.59 -1.20 5.23
C ARG A 78 15.16 0.19 5.68
N ASP A 79 15.99 0.88 6.46
CA ASP A 79 15.68 2.23 6.93
C ASP A 79 15.55 3.23 5.76
N LYS A 80 16.41 3.11 4.73
CA LYS A 80 16.31 3.94 3.52
C LYS A 80 15.02 3.67 2.74
N VAL A 81 14.66 2.40 2.59
CA VAL A 81 13.46 2.01 1.85
C VAL A 81 12.20 2.42 2.63
N HIS A 82 12.21 2.31 3.95
CA HIS A 82 11.15 2.81 4.82
C HIS A 82 10.98 4.33 4.65
N LYS A 83 12.07 5.11 4.75
CA LYS A 83 12.03 6.57 4.53
C LYS A 83 11.49 6.96 3.15
N LEU A 84 11.74 6.14 2.13
CA LEU A 84 11.17 6.38 0.81
C LEU A 84 9.64 6.19 0.81
N SER A 85 9.12 5.24 1.58
CA SER A 85 7.68 5.08 1.75
C SER A 85 7.05 6.32 2.40
N ASP A 86 7.68 6.85 3.44
CA ASP A 86 7.21 8.07 4.11
C ASP A 86 7.21 9.27 3.15
N LEU A 87 8.26 9.43 2.36
CA LEU A 87 8.32 10.50 1.36
C LEU A 87 7.21 10.39 0.32
N LEU A 88 6.93 9.17 -0.17
CA LEU A 88 5.87 8.95 -1.15
C LEU A 88 4.49 9.20 -0.56
N TYR A 89 4.28 8.86 0.71
CA TYR A 89 3.06 9.20 1.44
C TYR A 89 2.87 10.72 1.54
N ASP A 90 3.92 11.47 1.88
CA ASP A 90 3.85 12.94 1.93
C ASP A 90 3.54 13.54 0.55
N VAL A 91 4.00 12.92 -0.53
CA VAL A 91 3.68 13.33 -1.90
C VAL A 91 2.20 13.10 -2.21
N ASP A 92 1.64 11.93 -1.86
CA ASP A 92 0.20 11.65 -2.01
C ASP A 92 -0.64 12.68 -1.24
N CYS A 93 -0.29 12.98 0.02
CA CYS A 93 -1.01 13.99 0.81
C CYS A 93 -0.99 15.38 0.15
N LYS A 94 0.15 15.80 -0.43
CA LYS A 94 0.24 17.09 -1.15
C LYS A 94 -0.63 17.12 -2.40
N PHE A 95 -0.73 16.01 -3.12
CA PHE A 95 -1.65 15.93 -4.27
C PHE A 95 -3.10 16.03 -3.83
N ASP A 96 -3.47 15.42 -2.70
CA ASP A 96 -4.81 15.56 -2.12
C ASP A 96 -5.10 17.01 -1.71
N GLU A 97 -4.15 17.71 -1.07
CA GLU A 97 -4.28 19.13 -0.74
C GLU A 97 -4.52 19.99 -1.98
N ILE A 98 -3.69 19.82 -3.03
CA ILE A 98 -3.83 20.55 -4.30
C ILE A 98 -5.18 20.24 -4.96
N ARG A 99 -5.64 18.99 -4.92
CA ARG A 99 -6.94 18.59 -5.47
C ARG A 99 -8.08 19.34 -4.77
N GLU A 100 -8.05 19.42 -3.45
CA GLU A 100 -9.05 20.16 -2.67
C GLU A 100 -9.05 21.65 -3.00
N GLU A 101 -7.88 22.26 -3.21
CA GLU A 101 -7.77 23.65 -3.66
C GLU A 101 -8.42 23.85 -5.04
N VAL A 102 -8.12 22.98 -6.00
CA VAL A 102 -8.72 23.02 -7.35
C VAL A 102 -10.25 22.91 -7.29
N LEU A 103 -10.78 22.01 -6.47
CA LEU A 103 -12.22 21.83 -6.30
C LEU A 103 -12.91 23.09 -5.75
N LYS A 104 -12.29 23.77 -4.79
CA LYS A 104 -12.80 25.04 -4.24
C LYS A 104 -12.84 26.14 -5.30
N VAL A 105 -11.80 26.26 -6.12
CA VAL A 105 -11.75 27.24 -7.23
C VAL A 105 -12.87 26.97 -8.24
N ILE A 106 -13.05 25.71 -8.65
CA ILE A 106 -14.12 25.33 -9.59
C ILE A 106 -15.51 25.62 -9.00
N ALA A 107 -15.73 25.33 -7.72
CA ALA A 107 -17.01 25.56 -7.06
C ALA A 107 -17.36 27.05 -6.96
N ASN A 108 -16.37 27.91 -6.70
CA ASN A 108 -16.56 29.36 -6.63
C ASN A 108 -16.89 29.96 -8.01
N ASN A 109 -16.25 29.47 -9.08
CA ASN A 109 -16.52 29.94 -10.44
C ASN A 109 -17.91 29.55 -10.99
N LYS A 110 -18.57 28.52 -10.43
CA LYS A 110 -19.94 28.15 -10.80
C LYS A 110 -21.04 29.01 -10.15
N LYS A 111 -20.68 29.88 -9.20
CA LYS A 111 -21.62 30.77 -8.48
C LYS A 111 -21.67 32.19 -9.07
N LEU A 112 -20.90 32.48 -10.11
CA LEU A 112 -20.91 33.71 -10.91
C LEU A 112 -21.63 33.44 -12.23
#